data_AF-A0A7S2P6I7-F1
#
_entry.id   AF-A0A7S2P6I7-F1
#
_cell.length_a   1.000
_cell.length_b   1.000
_cell.length_c   1.000
_cell.angle_alpha   90.00
_cell.angle_beta   90.00
_cell.angle_gamma   90.00
#
_symmetry.space_group_name_H-M   'P 1'
#
loop_
_entity.id
_entity.type
_entity.pdbx_description
1 polymer ?
#
loop_
_entity_poly.entity_id
_entity_poly.type
_entity_poly.pdbx_seq_one_letter_code
_entity_poly.pdbx_strand_id
1 'polypeptide(L)'
;RSAPRRWPSRAPSMEGSDGTPDDDLLPVRRRADAEEEEEEDDADIGQQDIEALLGIVDEILGRHTDNARKRHAFEQLCVALRPQRLSESVRRVFVGEAMARGVVSAAVKLIELGVMDLACAASNFLGDFAFNSDAGARAVLEVFDRIAACFQHIFRTLALEHLPLLDAAILLCVNIAATCPSGHSKLVPLVRPVCLQIIQHPGVSDKLRGNTILLLANLSMTVGSELRELRVADVLLNFVTERRLDSRASWFSVAESFIIFLHGSTPCREIDVLMASDVIAAYCVPIMERTLRGEAFRGMYPHLLYSARLFQVLAQSRPYAERLAANPEVAPLLMRASSSRERPTRVDSDL
;
A
#
# COMPACT_ATOMS: atom_id res chain seq x y z
N ARG A 1 -38.86 47.04 29.07
CA ARG A 1 -39.22 47.38 30.47
C ARG A 1 -39.43 46.04 31.18
N SER A 2 -38.62 45.52 32.09
CA SER A 2 -37.52 46.06 32.88
C SER A 2 -36.74 44.86 33.47
N ALA A 3 -35.41 44.85 33.36
CA ALA A 3 -34.53 44.38 34.45
C ALA A 3 -34.51 45.50 35.54
N PRO A 4 -33.93 45.38 36.76
CA PRO A 4 -32.82 44.49 37.20
C PRO A 4 -32.89 44.02 38.68
N ARG A 5 -31.85 43.32 39.19
CA ARG A 5 -30.97 43.78 40.30
C ARG A 5 -29.91 42.75 40.75
N ARG A 6 -28.74 43.30 41.10
CA ARG A 6 -27.48 42.67 41.56
C ARG A 6 -27.42 42.56 43.11
N TRP A 7 -26.67 41.54 43.59
CA TRP A 7 -25.65 41.43 44.69
C TRP A 7 -25.75 42.26 46.02
N PRO A 8 -24.97 42.03 47.12
CA PRO A 8 -23.70 41.26 47.28
C PRO A 8 -23.42 40.52 48.65
N SER A 9 -22.20 39.93 48.74
CA SER A 9 -21.27 39.85 49.90
C SER A 9 -21.45 38.86 51.07
N ARG A 10 -20.45 38.00 51.31
CA ARG A 10 -19.39 38.15 52.35
C ARG A 10 -18.44 36.94 52.46
N ALA A 11 -17.13 37.23 52.49
CA ALA A 11 -16.09 36.45 53.19
C ALA A 11 -15.84 37.07 54.59
N PRO A 12 -15.17 36.36 55.53
CA PRO A 12 -13.72 36.54 55.81
C PRO A 12 -13.00 35.19 56.13
N SER A 13 -11.71 34.95 55.85
CA SER A 13 -10.41 35.50 56.32
C SER A 13 -9.97 35.09 57.74
N MET A 14 -8.80 34.41 57.85
CA MET A 14 -7.63 34.67 58.73
C MET A 14 -6.80 33.37 58.96
N GLU A 15 -5.55 33.30 58.48
CA GLU A 15 -4.24 33.56 59.16
C GLU A 15 -3.65 32.28 59.78
N GLY A 16 -2.35 31.96 59.72
CA GLY A 16 -1.16 32.64 59.18
C GLY A 16 0.14 31.85 59.51
N SER A 17 1.26 32.36 58.97
CA SER A 17 2.69 32.24 59.37
C SER A 17 3.36 30.86 59.47
N ASP A 18 4.67 30.65 59.27
CA ASP A 18 5.83 31.44 58.80
C ASP A 18 7.01 30.45 58.61
N GLY A 19 8.03 30.80 57.83
CA GLY A 19 9.39 30.28 58.03
C GLY A 19 10.19 29.84 56.78
N THR A 20 11.24 30.61 56.47
CA THR A 20 12.43 30.30 55.64
C THR A 20 13.67 30.81 56.42
N PRO A 21 14.96 30.58 56.03
CA PRO A 21 15.61 29.61 55.12
C PRO A 21 16.89 28.95 55.75
N ASP A 22 17.54 27.99 55.06
CA ASP A 22 18.99 28.02 54.69
C ASP A 22 19.58 26.64 54.27
N ASP A 23 20.63 26.76 53.46
CA ASP A 23 21.52 25.85 52.69
C ASP A 23 21.86 24.44 53.21
N ASP A 24 22.05 23.50 52.26
CA ASP A 24 23.18 22.57 52.26
C ASP A 24 23.48 21.97 50.84
N LEU A 25 24.76 21.69 50.62
CA LEU A 25 25.47 21.49 49.33
C LEU A 25 25.60 20.02 48.84
N LEU A 26 25.41 19.81 47.51
CA LEU A 26 26.09 18.88 46.55
C LEU A 26 25.91 17.33 46.63
N PRO A 27 26.25 16.48 45.60
CA PRO A 27 26.62 16.71 44.18
C PRO A 27 26.00 15.75 43.08
N VAL A 28 25.94 16.24 41.82
CA VAL A 28 26.49 15.68 40.54
C VAL A 28 26.24 14.21 40.07
N ARG A 29 25.70 14.12 38.82
CA ARG A 29 25.85 13.13 37.72
C ARG A 29 25.23 11.72 37.77
N ARG A 30 24.39 11.44 36.75
CA ARG A 30 24.50 10.40 35.69
C ARG A 30 23.12 9.91 35.28
N ARG A 31 22.60 10.42 34.15
CA ARG A 31 21.42 9.87 33.46
C ARG A 31 21.33 10.44 32.02
N ALA A 32 22.47 10.50 31.34
CA ALA A 32 22.56 10.84 29.91
C ALA A 32 23.23 9.72 29.11
N ASP A 33 24.04 8.88 29.76
CA ASP A 33 24.84 7.85 29.08
C ASP A 33 24.05 6.55 28.75
N ALA A 34 22.73 6.49 28.97
CA ALA A 34 21.93 5.28 28.73
C ALA A 34 21.03 5.38 27.49
N GLU A 35 20.85 6.56 26.91
CA GLU A 35 20.10 6.74 25.65
C GLU A 35 21.04 6.75 24.44
N GLU A 36 22.34 7.03 24.62
CA GLU A 36 23.34 6.96 23.54
C GLU A 36 23.85 5.52 23.27
N GLU A 37 23.84 4.62 24.26
CA GLU A 37 24.29 3.23 24.07
C GLU A 37 23.25 2.34 23.37
N GLU A 38 21.94 2.63 23.46
CA GLU A 38 20.90 1.88 22.72
C GLU A 38 20.82 2.28 21.23
N GLU A 39 21.21 3.50 20.85
CA GLU A 39 21.25 3.94 19.45
C GLU A 39 22.49 3.41 18.68
N GLU A 40 23.62 3.18 19.36
CA GLU A 40 24.83 2.62 18.72
C GLU A 40 24.64 1.14 18.34
N ASP A 41 24.01 0.33 19.19
CA ASP A 41 23.75 -1.09 18.91
C ASP A 41 22.75 -1.29 17.75
N ASP A 42 21.72 -0.45 17.64
CA ASP A 42 20.74 -0.51 16.54
C ASP A 42 21.32 -0.04 15.19
N ALA A 43 22.28 0.90 15.21
CA ALA A 43 22.98 1.37 14.01
C ALA A 43 23.94 0.31 13.45
N ASP A 44 24.67 -0.40 14.32
CA ASP A 44 25.62 -1.44 13.93
C ASP A 44 24.92 -2.70 13.38
N ILE A 45 23.78 -3.10 13.96
CA ILE A 45 22.96 -4.21 13.44
C ILE A 45 22.44 -3.88 12.03
N GLY A 46 21.96 -2.65 11.82
CA GLY A 46 21.48 -2.19 10.52
C GLY A 46 22.54 -2.20 9.43
N GLN A 47 23.80 -1.88 9.78
CA GLN A 47 24.91 -1.85 8.82
C GLN A 47 25.33 -3.26 8.37
N GLN A 48 25.38 -4.23 9.28
CA GLN A 48 25.71 -5.62 8.94
C GLN A 48 24.65 -6.23 8.00
N ASP A 49 23.37 -5.93 8.25
CA ASP A 49 22.28 -6.36 7.37
C ASP A 49 22.43 -5.76 5.96
N ILE A 50 22.77 -4.46 5.86
CA ILE A 50 23.00 -3.81 4.56
C ILE A 50 24.16 -4.48 3.82
N GLU A 51 25.30 -4.71 4.48
CA GLU A 51 26.47 -5.34 3.87
C GLU A 51 26.17 -6.76 3.37
N ALA A 52 25.43 -7.56 4.16
CA ALA A 52 25.02 -8.89 3.76
C ALA A 52 24.13 -8.86 2.50
N LEU A 53 23.15 -7.95 2.45
CA LEU A 53 22.27 -7.81 1.29
C LEU A 53 23.03 -7.31 0.05
N LEU A 54 24.01 -6.42 0.24
CA LEU A 54 24.85 -5.93 -0.85
C LEU A 54 25.80 -7.01 -1.39
N GLY A 55 26.23 -7.96 -0.55
CA GLY A 55 26.93 -9.16 -1.02
C GLY A 55 26.08 -10.01 -1.99
N ILE A 56 24.76 -10.10 -1.75
CA ILE A 56 23.82 -10.78 -2.66
C ILE A 56 23.66 -9.98 -3.96
N VAL A 57 23.65 -8.63 -3.88
CA VAL A 57 23.67 -7.76 -5.06
C VAL A 57 24.92 -8.02 -5.91
N ASP A 58 26.09 -8.14 -5.30
CA ASP A 58 27.34 -8.42 -6.01
C ASP A 58 27.30 -9.77 -6.75
N GLU A 59 26.63 -10.78 -6.18
CA GLU A 59 26.41 -12.07 -6.86
C GLU A 59 25.58 -11.90 -8.15
N ILE A 60 24.53 -11.08 -8.13
CA ILE A 60 23.69 -10.76 -9.30
C ILE A 60 24.53 -10.03 -10.37
N LEU A 61 25.38 -9.09 -9.94
CA LEU A 61 26.23 -8.29 -10.80
C LEU A 61 27.41 -9.08 -11.39
N GLY A 62 27.80 -10.19 -10.75
CA GLY A 62 28.89 -11.05 -11.17
C GLY A 62 28.76 -11.52 -12.62
N ARG A 63 29.78 -11.28 -13.44
CA ARG A 63 29.79 -11.68 -14.87
C ARG A 63 29.85 -13.19 -15.07
N HIS A 64 30.46 -13.91 -14.12
CA HIS A 64 30.68 -15.35 -14.19
C HIS A 64 29.70 -16.15 -13.31
N THR A 65 28.83 -15.48 -12.58
CA THR A 65 27.75 -16.12 -11.84
C THR A 65 26.75 -16.70 -12.83
N ASP A 66 26.44 -17.98 -12.70
CA ASP A 66 25.44 -18.62 -13.56
C ASP A 66 24.01 -18.11 -13.27
N ASN A 67 23.11 -18.35 -14.21
CA ASN A 67 21.73 -17.86 -14.12
C ASN A 67 20.94 -18.47 -12.94
N ALA A 68 21.26 -19.70 -12.52
CA ALA A 68 20.55 -20.34 -11.41
C ALA A 68 20.91 -19.68 -10.07
N ARG A 69 22.18 -19.34 -9.89
CA ARG A 69 22.68 -18.55 -8.75
C ARG A 69 22.11 -17.14 -8.74
N LYS A 70 22.08 -16.45 -9.89
CA LYS A 70 21.43 -15.12 -9.99
C LYS A 70 19.94 -15.16 -9.67
N ARG A 71 19.22 -16.17 -10.16
CA ARG A 71 17.82 -16.40 -9.82
C ARG A 71 17.65 -16.55 -8.30
N HIS A 72 18.48 -17.37 -7.68
CA HIS A 72 18.42 -17.60 -6.24
C HIS A 72 18.74 -16.34 -5.43
N ALA A 73 19.74 -15.56 -5.85
CA ALA A 73 20.08 -14.28 -5.24
C ALA A 73 18.89 -13.29 -5.27
N PHE A 74 18.17 -13.19 -6.40
CA PHE A 74 16.95 -12.38 -6.46
C PHE A 74 15.88 -12.86 -5.48
N GLU A 75 15.65 -14.18 -5.39
CA GLU A 75 14.66 -14.76 -4.47
C GLU A 75 15.01 -14.47 -3.01
N GLN A 76 16.30 -14.54 -2.64
CA GLN A 76 16.76 -14.16 -1.31
C GLN A 76 16.50 -12.68 -1.02
N LEU A 77 16.81 -11.78 -1.96
CA LEU A 77 16.52 -10.36 -1.81
C LEU A 77 15.01 -10.09 -1.66
N CYS A 78 14.15 -10.79 -2.41
CA CYS A 78 12.68 -10.66 -2.27
C CYS A 78 12.21 -11.00 -0.85
N VAL A 79 12.79 -12.03 -0.23
CA VAL A 79 12.45 -12.42 1.15
C VAL A 79 12.97 -11.39 2.15
N ALA A 80 14.19 -10.91 1.96
CA ALA A 80 14.83 -9.95 2.87
C ALA A 80 14.18 -8.57 2.81
N LEU A 81 13.71 -8.14 1.64
CA LEU A 81 13.06 -6.84 1.43
C LEU A 81 11.61 -6.79 1.95
N ARG A 82 11.12 -7.82 2.66
CA ARG A 82 9.78 -7.74 3.24
C ARG A 82 9.75 -6.75 4.41
N PRO A 83 8.66 -5.98 4.61
CA PRO A 83 8.55 -5.04 5.72
C PRO A 83 8.73 -5.67 7.12
N GLN A 84 8.48 -6.97 7.25
CA GLN A 84 8.68 -7.71 8.50
C GLN A 84 10.15 -8.12 8.76
N ARG A 85 11.03 -7.94 7.77
CA ARG A 85 12.43 -8.37 7.79
C ARG A 85 13.41 -7.20 7.79
N LEU A 86 13.05 -6.10 7.13
CA LEU A 86 13.90 -4.93 7.02
C LEU A 86 13.13 -3.68 7.43
N SER A 87 13.66 -2.95 8.40
CA SER A 87 13.09 -1.69 8.84
C SER A 87 13.15 -0.65 7.71
N GLU A 88 12.29 0.36 7.78
CA GLU A 88 12.18 1.35 6.72
C GLU A 88 13.46 2.20 6.55
N SER A 89 14.14 2.53 7.64
CA SER A 89 15.41 3.28 7.62
C SER A 89 16.51 2.47 6.93
N VAL A 90 16.71 1.22 7.34
CA VAL A 90 17.72 0.31 6.78
C VAL A 90 17.44 0.03 5.30
N ARG A 91 16.17 -0.21 4.95
CA ARG A 91 15.73 -0.39 3.55
C ARG A 91 16.10 0.80 2.68
N ARG A 92 15.92 2.03 3.17
CA ARG A 92 16.22 3.25 2.41
C ARG A 92 17.70 3.33 2.06
N VAL A 93 18.58 3.02 3.02
CA VAL A 93 20.03 3.01 2.80
C VAL A 93 20.41 1.91 1.80
N PHE A 94 19.94 0.67 2.03
CA PHE A 94 20.17 -0.45 1.12
C PHE A 94 19.74 -0.13 -0.33
N VAL A 95 18.54 0.42 -0.54
CA VAL A 95 18.05 0.78 -1.87
C VAL A 95 18.98 1.77 -2.55
N GLY A 96 19.43 2.80 -1.84
CA GLY A 96 20.36 3.79 -2.38
C GLY A 96 21.67 3.16 -2.84
N GLU A 97 22.28 2.30 -2.03
CA GLU A 97 23.53 1.64 -2.36
C GLU A 97 23.38 0.60 -3.48
N ALA A 98 22.34 -0.23 -3.43
CA ALA A 98 22.07 -1.22 -4.46
C ALA A 98 21.82 -0.57 -5.84
N MET A 99 21.15 0.59 -5.85
CA MET A 99 21.00 1.42 -7.05
C MET A 99 22.34 1.91 -7.57
N ALA A 100 23.21 2.44 -6.70
CA ALA A 100 24.54 2.92 -7.09
C ALA A 100 25.40 1.80 -7.70
N ARG A 101 25.23 0.56 -7.25
CA ARG A 101 25.88 -0.64 -7.83
C ARG A 101 25.27 -1.10 -9.16
N GLY A 102 24.12 -0.56 -9.55
CA GLY A 102 23.48 -0.84 -10.84
C GLY A 102 22.59 -2.08 -10.88
N VAL A 103 22.07 -2.53 -9.72
CA VAL A 103 21.24 -3.75 -9.62
C VAL A 103 20.00 -3.70 -10.54
N VAL A 104 19.37 -2.53 -10.67
CA VAL A 104 18.18 -2.34 -11.52
C VAL A 104 18.51 -2.59 -12.99
N SER A 105 19.61 -2.00 -13.47
CA SER A 105 20.07 -2.21 -14.85
C SER A 105 20.48 -3.67 -15.11
N ALA A 106 21.05 -4.34 -14.13
CA ALA A 106 21.38 -5.76 -14.24
C ALA A 106 20.13 -6.63 -14.29
N ALA A 107 19.14 -6.40 -13.43
CA ALA A 107 17.86 -7.12 -13.46
C ALA A 107 17.15 -6.98 -14.80
N VAL A 108 17.08 -5.77 -15.37
CA VAL A 108 16.48 -5.56 -16.70
C VAL A 108 17.20 -6.35 -17.79
N LYS A 109 18.55 -6.36 -17.80
CA LYS A 109 19.32 -7.16 -18.76
C LYS A 109 19.00 -8.65 -18.65
N LEU A 110 18.74 -9.15 -17.45
CA LEU A 110 18.40 -10.57 -17.24
C LEU A 110 16.96 -10.89 -17.67
N ILE A 111 16.02 -9.94 -17.53
CA ILE A 111 14.67 -10.04 -18.12
C ILE A 111 14.76 -10.09 -19.65
N GLU A 112 15.61 -9.25 -20.25
CA GLU A 112 15.82 -9.18 -21.70
C GLU A 112 16.40 -10.48 -22.30
N LEU A 113 17.03 -11.34 -21.50
CA LEU A 113 17.51 -12.65 -21.96
C LEU A 113 16.35 -13.62 -22.30
N GLY A 114 15.13 -13.35 -21.81
CA GLY A 114 13.94 -14.17 -22.12
C GLY A 114 13.93 -15.53 -21.42
N VAL A 115 14.84 -15.79 -20.48
CA VAL A 115 14.82 -17.01 -19.65
C VAL A 115 13.73 -16.86 -18.60
N MET A 116 12.63 -17.61 -18.75
CA MET A 116 11.39 -17.42 -17.99
C MET A 116 11.59 -17.34 -16.47
N ASP A 117 12.22 -18.35 -15.85
CA ASP A 117 12.39 -18.40 -14.39
C ASP A 117 13.24 -17.23 -13.87
N LEU A 118 14.25 -16.82 -14.64
CA LEU A 118 15.11 -15.70 -14.30
C LEU A 118 14.40 -14.36 -14.47
N ALA A 119 13.61 -14.20 -15.54
CA ALA A 119 12.78 -13.03 -15.77
C ALA A 119 11.71 -12.88 -14.68
N CYS A 120 11.09 -13.99 -14.24
CA CYS A 120 10.16 -14.01 -13.10
C CYS A 120 10.85 -13.52 -11.82
N ALA A 121 12.00 -14.10 -11.47
CA ALA A 121 12.74 -13.73 -10.25
C ALA A 121 13.20 -12.26 -10.28
N ALA A 122 13.74 -11.81 -11.41
CA ALA A 122 14.15 -10.42 -11.58
C ALA A 122 12.95 -9.44 -11.51
N SER A 123 11.81 -9.80 -12.09
CA SER A 123 10.60 -8.95 -12.06
C SER A 123 9.99 -8.86 -10.67
N ASN A 124 9.92 -9.98 -9.96
CA ASN A 124 9.50 -10.01 -8.56
C ASN A 124 10.43 -9.17 -7.69
N PHE A 125 11.75 -9.30 -7.88
CA PHE A 125 12.72 -8.47 -7.19
C PHE A 125 12.50 -6.98 -7.48
N LEU A 126 12.34 -6.57 -8.74
CA LEU A 126 12.10 -5.17 -9.07
C LEU A 126 10.78 -4.66 -8.47
N GLY A 127 9.76 -5.51 -8.39
CA GLY A 127 8.51 -5.21 -7.71
C GLY A 127 8.73 -4.99 -6.22
N ASP A 128 9.42 -5.91 -5.56
CA ASP A 128 9.73 -5.82 -4.13
C ASP A 128 10.67 -4.65 -3.85
N PHE A 129 11.60 -4.33 -4.75
CA PHE A 129 12.54 -3.21 -4.64
C PHE A 129 11.82 -1.85 -4.73
N ALA A 130 10.82 -1.74 -5.62
CA ALA A 130 9.99 -0.55 -5.76
C ALA A 130 9.01 -0.35 -4.61
N PHE A 131 8.51 -1.44 -4.02
CA PHE A 131 7.53 -1.39 -2.92
C PHE A 131 8.05 -0.54 -1.74
N ASN A 132 7.22 0.36 -1.20
CA ASN A 132 7.60 1.26 -0.10
C ASN A 132 8.94 2.02 -0.30
N SER A 133 9.30 2.33 -1.55
CA SER A 133 10.53 3.07 -1.87
C SER A 133 10.34 3.96 -3.10
N ASP A 134 10.13 5.26 -2.90
CA ASP A 134 9.96 6.22 -4.01
C ASP A 134 11.19 6.26 -4.93
N ALA A 135 12.39 6.13 -4.36
CA ALA A 135 13.64 6.09 -5.12
C ALA A 135 13.73 4.81 -5.96
N GLY A 136 13.40 3.66 -5.36
CA GLY A 136 13.36 2.38 -6.06
C GLY A 136 12.33 2.38 -7.19
N ALA A 137 11.10 2.85 -6.90
CA ALA A 137 10.02 2.93 -7.88
C ALA A 137 10.36 3.83 -9.07
N ARG A 138 10.98 5.00 -8.82
CA ARG A 138 11.46 5.90 -9.88
C ARG A 138 12.55 5.24 -10.74
N ALA A 139 13.54 4.60 -10.11
CA ALA A 139 14.60 3.92 -10.83
C ALA A 139 14.08 2.78 -11.72
N VAL A 140 13.09 2.02 -11.25
CA VAL A 140 12.42 0.99 -12.05
C VAL A 140 11.61 1.61 -13.20
N LEU A 141 10.92 2.73 -12.94
CA LEU A 141 10.11 3.42 -13.97
C LEU A 141 10.97 3.97 -15.11
N GLU A 142 12.19 4.44 -14.83
CA GLU A 142 13.15 4.93 -15.83
C GLU A 142 13.53 3.85 -16.86
N VAL A 143 13.61 2.59 -16.43
CA VAL A 143 13.95 1.45 -17.30
C VAL A 143 12.72 0.67 -17.78
N PHE A 144 11.51 1.08 -17.38
CA PHE A 144 10.30 0.30 -17.56
C PHE A 144 9.94 0.05 -19.03
N ASP A 145 10.25 0.97 -19.93
CA ASP A 145 9.94 0.79 -21.37
C ASP A 145 10.67 -0.44 -21.95
N ARG A 146 11.86 -0.75 -21.45
CA ARG A 146 12.62 -1.96 -21.82
C ARG A 146 11.97 -3.23 -21.27
N ILE A 147 11.54 -3.18 -20.00
CA ILE A 147 10.81 -4.29 -19.36
C ILE A 147 9.49 -4.55 -20.10
N ALA A 148 8.73 -3.49 -20.38
CA ALA A 148 7.46 -3.55 -21.08
C ALA A 148 7.61 -4.15 -22.48
N ALA A 149 8.70 -3.83 -23.21
CA ALA A 149 9.01 -4.44 -24.51
C ALA A 149 9.11 -5.97 -24.43
N CYS A 150 9.73 -6.50 -23.37
CA CYS A 150 9.82 -7.95 -23.14
C CYS A 150 8.47 -8.60 -22.84
N PHE A 151 7.54 -7.85 -22.24
CA PHE A 151 6.24 -8.38 -21.83
C PHE A 151 5.09 -8.13 -22.82
N GLN A 152 5.32 -7.41 -23.93
CA GLN A 152 4.25 -7.10 -24.88
C GLN A 152 3.49 -8.34 -25.37
N HIS A 153 4.20 -9.46 -25.58
CA HIS A 153 3.56 -10.69 -26.02
C HIS A 153 2.64 -11.29 -24.96
N ILE A 154 3.09 -11.36 -23.70
CA ILE A 154 2.30 -11.93 -22.60
C ILE A 154 1.11 -11.05 -22.19
N PHE A 155 1.23 -9.73 -22.37
CA PHE A 155 0.12 -8.80 -22.16
C PHE A 155 -0.88 -8.78 -23.33
N ARG A 156 -0.54 -9.36 -24.49
CA ARG A 156 -1.48 -9.51 -25.62
C ARG A 156 -2.10 -10.90 -25.67
N THR A 157 -1.40 -11.90 -25.16
CA THR A 157 -1.79 -13.32 -25.27
C THR A 157 -1.87 -13.93 -23.88
N LEU A 158 -3.09 -14.22 -23.41
CA LEU A 158 -3.30 -14.98 -22.18
C LEU A 158 -3.07 -16.48 -22.45
N ALA A 159 -1.81 -16.90 -22.43
CA ALA A 159 -1.40 -18.30 -22.59
C ALA A 159 -1.07 -18.95 -21.23
N LEU A 160 -1.48 -20.20 -21.02
CA LEU A 160 -1.35 -20.89 -19.74
C LEU A 160 0.12 -21.08 -19.34
N GLU A 161 0.99 -21.37 -20.31
CA GLU A 161 2.43 -21.51 -20.14
C GLU A 161 3.13 -20.22 -19.70
N HIS A 162 2.50 -19.06 -19.91
CA HIS A 162 3.06 -17.75 -19.55
C HIS A 162 2.49 -17.18 -18.25
N LEU A 163 1.59 -17.90 -17.57
CA LEU A 163 0.97 -17.42 -16.33
C LEU A 163 1.96 -17.05 -15.23
N PRO A 164 3.07 -17.78 -14.98
CA PRO A 164 4.05 -17.39 -13.96
C PRO A 164 4.71 -16.04 -14.27
N LEU A 165 5.06 -15.81 -15.54
CA LEU A 165 5.68 -14.56 -15.98
C LEU A 165 4.66 -13.41 -15.98
N LEU A 166 3.42 -13.69 -16.37
CA LEU A 166 2.33 -12.72 -16.28
C LEU A 166 2.03 -12.32 -14.84
N ASP A 167 2.06 -13.26 -13.88
CA ASP A 167 1.89 -12.95 -12.45
C ASP A 167 3.01 -12.02 -11.95
N ALA A 168 4.27 -12.32 -12.28
CA ALA A 168 5.40 -11.47 -11.92
C ALA A 168 5.31 -10.08 -12.58
N ALA A 169 4.91 -10.00 -13.85
CA ALA A 169 4.75 -8.74 -14.58
C ALA A 169 3.60 -7.90 -14.03
N ILE A 170 2.45 -8.52 -13.69
CA ILE A 170 1.32 -7.84 -13.05
C ILE A 170 1.73 -7.34 -11.67
N LEU A 171 2.41 -8.16 -10.85
CA LEU A 171 2.87 -7.75 -9.52
C LEU A 171 3.85 -6.57 -9.58
N LEU A 172 4.79 -6.58 -10.53
CA LEU A 172 5.66 -5.43 -10.79
C LEU A 172 4.84 -4.16 -11.09
N CYS A 173 3.83 -4.27 -11.97
CA CYS A 173 2.95 -3.15 -12.28
C CYS A 173 2.15 -2.68 -11.06
N VAL A 174 1.68 -3.59 -10.20
CA VAL A 174 0.97 -3.26 -8.95
C VAL A 174 1.83 -2.37 -8.07
N ASN A 175 3.10 -2.77 -7.84
CA ASN A 175 3.99 -2.07 -6.93
C ASN A 175 4.44 -0.71 -7.49
N ILE A 176 4.68 -0.61 -8.80
CA ILE A 176 4.93 0.68 -9.46
C ILE A 176 3.69 1.58 -9.36
N ALA A 177 2.49 1.06 -9.60
CA ALA A 177 1.26 1.85 -9.49
C ALA A 177 0.96 2.28 -8.05
N ALA A 178 1.34 1.49 -7.05
CA ALA A 178 1.15 1.86 -5.66
C ALA A 178 2.05 3.04 -5.23
N THR A 179 3.23 3.18 -5.84
CA THR A 179 4.31 4.06 -5.35
C THR A 179 4.63 5.22 -6.29
N CYS A 180 4.28 5.13 -7.57
CA CYS A 180 4.68 6.12 -8.57
C CYS A 180 3.52 6.49 -9.52
N PRO A 181 2.62 7.40 -9.10
CA PRO A 181 1.50 7.87 -9.91
C PRO A 181 1.90 8.41 -11.29
N SER A 182 3.09 9.00 -11.40
CA SER A 182 3.64 9.49 -12.68
C SER A 182 3.85 8.38 -13.72
N GLY A 183 3.95 7.12 -13.30
CA GLY A 183 4.07 5.95 -14.18
C GLY A 183 2.74 5.41 -14.70
N HIS A 184 1.59 5.83 -14.17
CA HIS A 184 0.29 5.23 -14.51
C HIS A 184 -0.06 5.33 -15.99
N SER A 185 0.30 6.44 -16.64
CA SER A 185 0.10 6.64 -18.09
C SER A 185 0.89 5.63 -18.94
N LYS A 186 2.04 5.13 -18.45
CA LYS A 186 2.82 4.06 -19.11
C LYS A 186 2.24 2.68 -18.85
N LEU A 187 1.66 2.44 -17.67
CA LEU A 187 1.10 1.14 -17.30
C LEU A 187 -0.20 0.84 -18.05
N VAL A 188 -1.09 1.83 -18.20
CA VAL A 188 -2.42 1.63 -18.79
C VAL A 188 -2.38 0.97 -20.18
N PRO A 189 -1.62 1.46 -21.18
CA PRO A 189 -1.59 0.85 -22.50
C PRO A 189 -1.07 -0.59 -22.50
N LEU A 190 -0.18 -0.92 -21.55
CA LEU A 190 0.44 -2.22 -21.44
C LEU A 190 -0.54 -3.26 -20.90
N VAL A 191 -1.24 -2.95 -19.82
CA VAL A 191 -2.08 -3.94 -19.10
C VAL A 191 -3.52 -3.99 -19.61
N ARG A 192 -3.98 -2.91 -20.25
CA ARG A 192 -5.33 -2.78 -20.83
C ARG A 192 -5.79 -4.01 -21.62
N PRO A 193 -5.00 -4.64 -22.50
CA PRO A 193 -5.48 -5.75 -23.30
C PRO A 193 -5.77 -7.02 -22.48
N VAL A 194 -5.10 -7.22 -21.33
CA VAL A 194 -5.15 -8.48 -20.58
C VAL A 194 -5.95 -8.41 -19.29
N CYS A 195 -6.09 -7.24 -18.66
CA CYS A 195 -6.67 -7.13 -17.31
C CYS A 195 -8.06 -7.77 -17.20
N LEU A 196 -8.97 -7.48 -18.14
CA LEU A 196 -10.30 -8.08 -18.14
C LEU A 196 -10.26 -9.58 -18.43
N GLN A 197 -9.37 -10.00 -19.33
CA GLN A 197 -9.17 -11.41 -19.65
C GLN A 197 -8.75 -12.19 -18.40
N ILE A 198 -7.77 -11.69 -17.63
CA ILE A 198 -7.34 -12.29 -16.36
C ILE A 198 -8.50 -12.45 -15.38
N ILE A 199 -9.30 -11.40 -15.20
CA ILE A 199 -10.41 -11.42 -14.24
C ILE A 199 -11.44 -12.49 -14.61
N GLN A 200 -11.79 -12.56 -15.90
CA GLN A 200 -12.85 -13.43 -16.40
C GLN A 200 -12.39 -14.87 -16.67
N HIS A 201 -11.08 -15.11 -16.83
CA HIS A 201 -10.58 -16.41 -17.24
C HIS A 201 -10.63 -17.42 -16.08
N PRO A 202 -11.29 -18.59 -16.25
CA PRO A 202 -11.48 -19.56 -15.18
C PRO A 202 -10.19 -20.28 -14.77
N GLY A 203 -9.26 -20.47 -15.71
CA GLY A 203 -7.96 -21.12 -15.47
C GLY A 203 -6.90 -20.23 -14.80
N VAL A 204 -7.21 -18.96 -14.51
CA VAL A 204 -6.28 -18.06 -13.83
C VAL A 204 -6.38 -18.22 -12.31
N SER A 205 -5.23 -18.26 -11.63
CA SER A 205 -5.14 -18.36 -10.18
C SER A 205 -5.79 -17.16 -9.48
N ASP A 206 -6.31 -17.38 -8.27
CA ASP A 206 -6.88 -16.29 -7.47
C ASP A 206 -5.85 -15.22 -7.11
N LYS A 207 -4.57 -15.61 -6.95
CA LYS A 207 -3.47 -14.67 -6.71
C LYS A 207 -3.30 -13.69 -7.86
N LEU A 208 -3.17 -14.18 -9.10
CA LEU A 208 -3.00 -13.34 -10.28
C LEU A 208 -4.24 -12.46 -10.51
N ARG A 209 -5.43 -13.02 -10.29
CA ARG A 209 -6.68 -12.26 -10.34
C ARG A 209 -6.70 -11.14 -9.31
N GLY A 210 -6.37 -11.43 -8.05
CA GLY A 210 -6.29 -10.44 -6.97
C GLY A 210 -5.27 -9.33 -7.25
N ASN A 211 -4.07 -9.69 -7.71
CA ASN A 211 -3.05 -8.72 -8.11
C ASN A 211 -3.54 -7.81 -9.26
N THR A 212 -4.27 -8.37 -10.22
CA THR A 212 -4.84 -7.59 -11.34
C THR A 212 -5.91 -6.60 -10.85
N ILE A 213 -6.78 -7.01 -9.93
CA ILE A 213 -7.78 -6.11 -9.33
C ILE A 213 -7.09 -5.01 -8.52
N LEU A 214 -6.04 -5.35 -7.78
CA LEU A 214 -5.24 -4.38 -7.01
C LEU A 214 -4.53 -3.36 -7.92
N LEU A 215 -3.97 -3.82 -9.05
CA LEU A 215 -3.39 -2.92 -10.05
C LEU A 215 -4.43 -1.92 -10.54
N LEU A 216 -5.62 -2.40 -10.90
CA LEU A 216 -6.70 -1.54 -11.39
C LEU A 216 -7.11 -0.52 -10.30
N ALA A 217 -7.18 -0.92 -9.03
CA ALA A 217 -7.44 -0.02 -7.91
C ALA A 217 -6.38 1.07 -7.78
N ASN A 218 -5.09 0.73 -7.82
CA ASN A 218 -4.03 1.74 -7.78
C ASN A 218 -4.12 2.72 -8.97
N LEU A 219 -4.40 2.21 -10.18
CA LEU A 219 -4.56 3.04 -11.37
C LEU A 219 -5.79 3.96 -11.29
N SER A 220 -6.89 3.51 -10.68
CA SER A 220 -8.15 4.26 -10.55
C SER A 220 -8.01 5.64 -9.91
N MET A 221 -6.95 5.83 -9.11
CA MET A 221 -6.63 7.09 -8.47
C MET A 221 -6.24 8.21 -9.45
N THR A 222 -5.83 7.86 -10.68
CA THR A 222 -5.30 8.85 -11.65
C THR A 222 -5.87 8.72 -13.07
N VAL A 223 -6.25 7.52 -13.49
CA VAL A 223 -6.67 7.21 -14.88
C VAL A 223 -8.10 6.65 -14.89
N GLY A 224 -8.96 7.26 -14.06
CA GLY A 224 -10.34 6.82 -13.89
C GLY A 224 -11.15 6.90 -15.19
N SER A 225 -10.92 7.89 -16.05
CA SER A 225 -11.58 8.00 -17.36
C SER A 225 -11.36 6.77 -18.22
N GLU A 226 -10.11 6.36 -18.37
CA GLU A 226 -9.69 5.26 -19.22
C GLU A 226 -10.24 3.94 -18.68
N LEU A 227 -10.30 3.78 -17.37
CA LEU A 227 -10.87 2.59 -16.73
C LEU A 227 -12.39 2.51 -16.87
N ARG A 228 -13.09 3.65 -16.90
CA ARG A 228 -14.53 3.70 -17.22
C ARG A 228 -14.80 3.32 -18.66
N GLU A 229 -14.01 3.82 -19.61
CA GLU A 229 -14.12 3.45 -21.03
C GLU A 229 -13.95 1.94 -21.26
N LEU A 230 -13.06 1.31 -20.48
CA LEU A 230 -12.84 -0.14 -20.51
C LEU A 230 -13.94 -0.94 -19.81
N ARG A 231 -14.93 -0.30 -19.20
CA ARG A 231 -16.04 -0.96 -18.47
C ARG A 231 -15.55 -1.95 -17.42
N VAL A 232 -14.43 -1.64 -16.76
CA VAL A 232 -13.83 -2.50 -15.73
C VAL A 232 -14.80 -2.71 -14.56
N ALA A 233 -15.57 -1.67 -14.21
CA ALA A 233 -16.55 -1.74 -13.13
C ALA A 233 -17.66 -2.77 -13.40
N ASP A 234 -18.13 -2.91 -14.64
CA ASP A 234 -19.12 -3.94 -15.00
C ASP A 234 -18.59 -5.35 -14.76
N VAL A 235 -17.35 -5.61 -15.18
CA VAL A 235 -16.70 -6.91 -15.04
C VAL A 235 -16.47 -7.24 -13.56
N LEU A 236 -16.00 -6.27 -12.78
CA LEU A 236 -15.79 -6.45 -11.34
C LEU A 236 -17.11 -6.58 -10.57
N LEU A 237 -18.16 -5.88 -10.97
CA LEU A 237 -19.46 -6.00 -10.36
C LEU A 237 -20.02 -7.41 -10.57
N ASN A 238 -19.99 -7.91 -11.81
CA ASN A 238 -20.38 -9.30 -12.09
C ASN A 238 -19.57 -10.27 -11.25
N PHE A 239 -18.24 -10.10 -11.21
CA PHE A 239 -17.35 -10.92 -10.40
C PHE A 239 -17.70 -10.94 -8.90
N VAL A 240 -17.98 -9.78 -8.30
CA VAL A 240 -18.38 -9.67 -6.87
C VAL A 240 -19.77 -10.26 -6.64
N THR A 241 -20.70 -10.09 -7.57
CA THR A 241 -22.08 -10.61 -7.43
C THR A 241 -22.16 -12.13 -7.62
N GLU A 242 -21.47 -12.69 -8.62
CA GLU A 242 -21.50 -14.12 -8.94
C GLU A 242 -20.80 -14.96 -7.88
N ARG A 243 -19.66 -14.48 -7.36
CA ARG A 243 -18.84 -15.23 -6.39
C ARG A 243 -19.18 -14.94 -4.92
N ARG A 244 -20.21 -14.15 -4.64
CA ARG A 244 -20.65 -13.83 -3.27
C ARG A 244 -21.08 -15.05 -2.45
N LEU A 245 -21.37 -16.18 -3.12
CA LEU A 245 -21.73 -17.46 -2.51
C LEU A 245 -20.51 -18.26 -2.01
N ASP A 246 -19.29 -17.92 -2.46
CA ASP A 246 -18.04 -18.58 -2.03
C ASP A 246 -17.35 -17.76 -0.93
N SER A 247 -17.89 -17.86 0.28
CA SER A 247 -17.42 -17.19 1.51
C SER A 247 -15.97 -17.52 1.94
N ARG A 248 -15.25 -18.38 1.18
CA ARG A 248 -13.88 -18.80 1.45
C ARG A 248 -12.81 -18.08 0.63
N ALA A 249 -13.16 -17.36 -0.44
CA ALA A 249 -12.15 -16.64 -1.21
C ALA A 249 -11.80 -15.32 -0.52
N SER A 250 -10.67 -15.29 0.19
CA SER A 250 -10.19 -14.14 0.96
C SER A 250 -9.79 -12.93 0.11
N TRP A 251 -9.92 -12.95 -1.22
CA TRP A 251 -9.31 -11.97 -2.13
C TRP A 251 -10.30 -10.98 -2.77
N PHE A 252 -11.58 -10.99 -2.38
CA PHE A 252 -12.59 -10.06 -2.92
C PHE A 252 -12.37 -8.60 -2.53
N SER A 253 -11.50 -8.34 -1.55
CA SER A 253 -11.38 -7.09 -0.80
C SER A 253 -11.17 -5.80 -1.60
N VAL A 254 -10.74 -5.86 -2.87
CA VAL A 254 -10.34 -4.65 -3.60
C VAL A 254 -11.34 -4.27 -4.69
N ALA A 255 -12.20 -5.20 -5.11
CA ALA A 255 -13.13 -4.97 -6.21
C ALA A 255 -14.24 -3.96 -5.82
N GLU A 256 -14.82 -4.08 -4.62
CA GLU A 256 -15.81 -3.10 -4.15
C GLU A 256 -15.18 -1.71 -4.00
N SER A 257 -13.95 -1.62 -3.46
CA SER A 257 -13.21 -0.35 -3.37
C SER A 257 -13.01 0.29 -4.73
N PHE A 258 -12.59 -0.48 -5.73
CA PHE A 258 -12.39 0.01 -7.09
C PHE A 258 -13.68 0.61 -7.66
N ILE A 259 -14.80 -0.14 -7.57
CA ILE A 259 -16.09 0.31 -8.13
C ILE A 259 -16.53 1.60 -7.43
N ILE A 260 -16.39 1.66 -6.10
CA ILE A 260 -16.70 2.84 -5.29
C ILE A 260 -15.83 4.03 -5.70
N PHE A 261 -14.51 3.87 -5.83
CA PHE A 261 -13.64 4.99 -6.24
C PHE A 261 -13.96 5.51 -7.64
N LEU A 262 -14.31 4.60 -8.56
CA LEU A 262 -14.54 4.98 -9.94
C LEU A 262 -15.87 5.69 -10.16
N HIS A 263 -16.91 5.31 -9.41
CA HIS A 263 -18.29 5.74 -9.67
C HIS A 263 -19.04 6.32 -8.47
N GLY A 264 -18.57 6.10 -7.24
CA GLY A 264 -19.31 6.39 -6.00
C GLY A 264 -19.64 7.86 -5.75
N SER A 265 -19.01 8.80 -6.48
CA SER A 265 -19.31 10.23 -6.37
C SER A 265 -20.61 10.64 -7.06
N THR A 266 -21.18 9.79 -7.91
CA THR A 266 -22.40 10.07 -8.68
C THR A 266 -23.35 8.88 -8.69
N PRO A 267 -24.68 9.08 -8.72
CA PRO A 267 -25.62 7.98 -8.87
C PRO A 267 -25.35 7.17 -10.14
N CYS A 268 -25.18 5.85 -10.00
CA CYS A 268 -25.04 4.94 -11.12
C CYS A 268 -25.44 3.50 -10.76
N ARG A 269 -25.69 2.70 -11.79
CA ARG A 269 -26.15 1.31 -11.66
C ARG A 269 -25.20 0.47 -10.79
N GLU A 270 -23.91 0.60 -10.99
CA GLU A 270 -22.90 -0.24 -10.35
C GLU A 270 -22.91 -0.05 -8.83
N ILE A 271 -22.97 1.21 -8.38
CA ILE A 271 -23.05 1.53 -6.96
C ILE A 271 -24.42 1.17 -6.41
N ASP A 272 -25.50 1.37 -7.16
CA ASP A 272 -26.85 0.98 -6.72
C ASP A 272 -26.95 -0.53 -6.46
N VAL A 273 -26.31 -1.37 -7.28
CA VAL A 273 -26.22 -2.82 -7.06
C VAL A 273 -25.42 -3.15 -5.79
N LEU A 274 -24.31 -2.46 -5.55
CA LEU A 274 -23.53 -2.60 -4.32
C LEU A 274 -24.33 -2.15 -3.09
N MET A 275 -25.10 -1.06 -3.19
CA MET A 275 -25.97 -0.56 -2.12
C MET A 275 -27.12 -1.51 -1.81
N ALA A 276 -27.78 -2.08 -2.84
CA ALA A 276 -28.80 -3.11 -2.68
C ALA A 276 -28.23 -4.38 -2.01
N SER A 277 -26.92 -4.59 -2.16
CA SER A 277 -26.14 -5.64 -1.54
C SER A 277 -25.64 -5.31 -0.13
N ASP A 278 -25.98 -4.15 0.42
CA ASP A 278 -25.51 -3.64 1.72
C ASP A 278 -23.97 -3.56 1.82
N VAL A 279 -23.32 -3.02 0.78
CA VAL A 279 -21.86 -2.83 0.76
C VAL A 279 -21.32 -2.02 1.95
N ILE A 280 -22.14 -1.14 2.54
CA ILE A 280 -21.72 -0.31 3.67
C ILE A 280 -21.43 -1.21 4.88
N ALA A 281 -22.41 -2.01 5.33
CA ALA A 281 -22.21 -2.88 6.48
C ALA A 281 -21.34 -4.11 6.15
N ALA A 282 -21.46 -4.64 4.93
CA ALA A 282 -20.75 -5.86 4.53
C ALA A 282 -19.27 -5.63 4.17
N TYR A 283 -18.88 -4.39 3.87
CA TYR A 283 -17.56 -4.08 3.36
C TYR A 283 -16.96 -2.77 3.90
N CYS A 284 -17.58 -1.61 3.66
CA CYS A 284 -16.97 -0.31 4.00
C CYS A 284 -16.69 -0.16 5.50
N VAL A 285 -17.63 -0.59 6.34
CA VAL A 285 -17.45 -0.56 7.80
C VAL A 285 -16.37 -1.56 8.24
N PRO A 286 -16.45 -2.87 7.92
CA PRO A 286 -15.43 -3.84 8.28
C PRO A 286 -14.00 -3.47 7.86
N ILE A 287 -13.81 -2.94 6.64
CA ILE A 287 -12.46 -2.56 6.18
C ILE A 287 -11.89 -1.43 7.03
N MET A 288 -12.69 -0.41 7.35
CA MET A 288 -12.28 0.69 8.23
C MET A 288 -11.97 0.21 9.65
N GLU A 289 -12.82 -0.65 10.22
CA GLU A 289 -12.59 -1.21 11.55
C GLU A 289 -11.27 -1.96 11.66
N ARG A 290 -10.99 -2.87 10.72
CA ARG A 290 -9.74 -3.64 10.69
C ARG A 290 -8.54 -2.74 10.48
N THR A 291 -8.68 -1.74 9.60
CA THR A 291 -7.62 -0.74 9.36
C THR A 291 -7.25 -0.01 10.66
N LEU A 292 -8.25 0.47 11.41
CA LEU A 292 -8.04 1.16 12.68
C LEU A 292 -7.44 0.28 13.79
N ARG A 293 -7.50 -1.04 13.64
CA ARG A 293 -6.86 -2.01 14.55
C ARG A 293 -5.48 -2.47 14.06
N GLY A 294 -5.03 -2.01 12.89
CA GLY A 294 -3.80 -2.52 12.26
C GLY A 294 -3.91 -3.98 11.82
N GLU A 295 -5.13 -4.48 11.60
CA GLU A 295 -5.40 -5.87 11.28
C GLU A 295 -5.57 -6.08 9.78
N ALA A 296 -5.23 -7.28 9.32
CA ALA A 296 -5.55 -7.69 7.96
C ALA A 296 -7.08 -7.80 7.79
N PHE A 297 -7.58 -7.31 6.66
CA PHE A 297 -8.94 -7.50 6.20
C PHE A 297 -8.90 -8.23 4.87
N ARG A 298 -9.53 -9.41 4.78
CA ARG A 298 -9.60 -10.20 3.54
C ARG A 298 -8.21 -10.29 2.85
N GLY A 299 -7.22 -10.80 3.60
CA GLY A 299 -5.87 -11.08 3.08
C GLY A 299 -4.98 -9.87 2.78
N MET A 300 -5.44 -8.64 3.02
CA MET A 300 -4.64 -7.42 2.83
C MET A 300 -4.58 -6.59 4.11
N TYR A 301 -3.53 -5.78 4.25
CA TYR A 301 -3.45 -4.73 5.26
C TYR A 301 -3.91 -3.42 4.60
N PRO A 302 -5.19 -3.03 4.73
CA PRO A 302 -5.69 -1.79 4.16
C PRO A 302 -5.04 -0.57 4.83
N HIS A 303 -4.77 0.49 4.06
CA HIS A 303 -4.33 1.75 4.63
C HIS A 303 -5.52 2.61 5.05
N LEU A 304 -5.35 3.37 6.14
CA LEU A 304 -6.42 4.21 6.69
C LEU A 304 -6.92 5.23 5.68
N LEU A 305 -6.01 5.82 4.90
CA LEU A 305 -6.36 6.77 3.84
C LEU A 305 -7.29 6.16 2.79
N TYR A 306 -6.99 4.94 2.32
CA TYR A 306 -7.84 4.24 1.34
C TYR A 306 -9.20 3.90 1.93
N SER A 307 -9.23 3.35 3.16
CA SER A 307 -10.49 3.02 3.84
C SER A 307 -11.35 4.25 4.07
N ALA A 308 -10.78 5.38 4.47
CA ALA A 308 -11.48 6.65 4.66
C ALA A 308 -12.00 7.23 3.33
N ARG A 309 -11.23 7.09 2.26
CA ARG A 309 -11.60 7.60 0.94
C ARG A 309 -12.90 6.98 0.42
N LEU A 310 -13.21 5.73 0.77
CA LEU A 310 -14.47 5.08 0.38
C LEU A 310 -15.69 5.87 0.85
N PHE A 311 -15.68 6.26 2.12
CA PHE A 311 -16.73 7.07 2.72
C PHE A 311 -16.77 8.45 2.10
N GLN A 312 -15.61 9.07 1.89
CA GLN A 312 -15.52 10.40 1.28
C GLN A 312 -16.12 10.41 -0.14
N VAL A 313 -15.83 9.40 -0.97
CA VAL A 313 -16.34 9.33 -2.34
C VAL A 313 -17.85 9.11 -2.34
N LEU A 314 -18.35 8.15 -1.57
CA LEU A 314 -19.79 7.91 -1.44
C LEU A 314 -20.56 9.11 -0.89
N ALA A 315 -19.96 9.88 0.04
CA ALA A 315 -20.59 11.07 0.61
C ALA A 315 -20.80 12.22 -0.39
N GLN A 316 -20.14 12.20 -1.55
CA GLN A 316 -20.32 13.23 -2.59
C GLN A 316 -21.68 13.09 -3.31
N SER A 317 -22.28 11.90 -3.28
CA SER A 317 -23.59 11.63 -3.83
C SER A 317 -24.63 11.64 -2.70
N ARG A 318 -25.60 12.57 -2.76
CA ARG A 318 -26.67 12.67 -1.75
C ARG A 318 -27.35 11.33 -1.42
N PRO A 319 -27.83 10.52 -2.39
CA PRO A 319 -28.49 9.26 -2.05
C PRO A 319 -27.56 8.26 -1.34
N TYR A 320 -26.25 8.28 -1.62
CA TYR A 320 -25.29 7.40 -0.97
C TYR A 320 -24.86 7.93 0.40
N ALA A 321 -24.74 9.25 0.56
CA ALA A 321 -24.53 9.92 1.83
C ALA A 321 -25.67 9.62 2.82
N GLU A 322 -26.93 9.63 2.37
CA GLU A 322 -28.09 9.28 3.18
C GLU A 322 -28.02 7.81 3.66
N ARG A 323 -27.55 6.89 2.82
CA ARG A 323 -27.31 5.49 3.19
C ARG A 323 -26.16 5.33 4.19
N LEU A 324 -25.06 6.07 4.01
CA LEU A 324 -23.96 6.10 4.96
C LEU A 324 -24.43 6.59 6.34
N ALA A 325 -25.18 7.69 6.38
CA ALA A 325 -25.69 8.29 7.61
C ALA A 325 -26.72 7.40 8.33
N ALA A 326 -27.42 6.53 7.59
CA ALA A 326 -28.36 5.58 8.17
C ALA A 326 -27.67 4.41 8.90
N ASN A 327 -26.38 4.12 8.63
CA ASN A 327 -25.65 3.09 9.33
C ASN A 327 -24.99 3.67 10.60
N PRO A 328 -25.34 3.17 11.81
CA PRO A 328 -24.91 3.76 13.08
C PRO A 328 -23.41 3.64 13.36
N GLU A 329 -22.70 2.72 12.69
CA GLU A 329 -21.27 2.49 12.92
C GLU A 329 -20.38 3.47 12.14
N VAL A 330 -20.91 4.09 11.08
CA VAL A 330 -20.14 4.95 10.17
C VAL A 330 -19.60 6.20 10.86
N ALA A 331 -20.45 6.96 11.55
CA ALA A 331 -20.03 8.20 12.20
C ALA A 331 -18.98 7.97 13.31
N PRO A 332 -19.15 7.00 14.24
CA PRO A 332 -18.11 6.64 15.21
C PRO A 332 -16.77 6.27 14.57
N LEU A 333 -16.78 5.51 13.46
CA LEU A 333 -15.55 5.11 12.79
C LEU A 333 -14.82 6.28 12.14
N LEU A 334 -15.54 7.18 11.47
CA LEU A 334 -14.94 8.39 10.90
C LEU A 334 -14.35 9.30 11.99
N MET A 335 -15.03 9.43 13.14
CA MET A 335 -14.51 10.19 14.28
C MET A 335 -13.23 9.57 14.84
N ARG A 336 -13.17 8.24 15.00
CA ARG A 336 -11.96 7.53 15.42
C ARG A 336 -10.81 7.69 14.42
N ALA A 337 -11.10 7.56 13.12
CA ALA A 337 -10.12 7.78 12.06
C ALA A 337 -9.54 9.20 12.11
N SER A 338 -10.36 10.22 12.39
CA SER A 338 -9.89 11.61 12.52
C SER A 338 -9.12 11.89 13.83
N SER A 339 -9.32 11.07 14.86
CA SER A 339 -8.74 11.26 16.20
C SER A 339 -7.48 10.41 16.44
N SER A 340 -7.12 9.53 15.50
CA SER A 340 -5.91 8.71 15.60
C SER A 340 -4.67 9.59 15.55
N ARG A 341 -4.17 9.98 16.74
CA ARG A 341 -2.93 10.76 16.94
C ARG A 341 -1.67 9.97 16.61
N GLU A 342 -1.77 8.64 16.60
CA GLU A 342 -0.81 7.79 15.92
C GLU A 342 -1.06 7.98 14.43
N ARG A 343 -0.21 8.80 13.78
CA ARG A 343 -0.13 8.86 12.32
C ARG A 343 -0.09 7.40 11.83
N PRO A 344 -0.97 6.96 10.93
CA PRO A 344 -0.74 5.67 10.29
C PRO A 344 0.68 5.70 9.72
N THR A 345 1.48 4.70 10.10
CA THR A 345 2.90 4.56 9.76
C THR A 345 3.04 4.48 8.23
N ARG A 346 3.08 5.66 7.58
CA ARG A 346 3.15 5.95 6.13
C ARG A 346 2.04 5.30 5.28
N VAL A 347 1.40 5.99 4.33
CA VAL A 347 1.95 6.83 3.27
C VAL A 347 1.44 8.27 3.42
N ASP A 348 2.27 9.13 4.03
CA ASP A 348 2.38 10.50 3.53
C ASP A 348 3.06 10.34 2.16
N SER A 349 2.27 10.15 1.10
CA SER A 349 2.74 10.57 -0.21
C SER A 349 2.57 12.06 -0.18
N ASP A 350 3.65 12.80 -0.41
CA ASP A 350 3.56 14.21 -0.76
C ASP A 350 2.68 14.33 -2.02
N LEU A 351 1.37 14.49 -1.80
CA LEU A 351 0.37 14.96 -2.74
C LEU A 351 -0.58 15.91 -2.01
#